data_AF-A0A2S7I5T6-F1
#
_entry.id   AF-A0A2S7I5T6-F1
#
_cell.length_a   1.000
_cell.length_b   1.000
_cell.length_c   1.000
_cell.angle_alpha   90.00
_cell.angle_beta   90.00
_cell.angle_gamma   90.00
#
_symmetry.space_group_name_H-M   'P 1'
#
loop_
_entity.id
_entity.type
_entity.pdbx_description
1 polymer ?
#
loop_
_entity_poly.entity_id
_entity_poly.type
_entity_poly.pdbx_seq_one_letter_code
_entity_poly.pdbx_strand_id
1 'polypeptide(L)'
;MMKKAIIVFILLLVNFSLAQNRSAIDSLFQVKDYLLNVKHCINEEQTGGEKIAQLKQFIKLASSQEAIFERNATAIIKNKKELTQLKTTLHFILQSIILYHEDINQNGKSPTESFYLNKNIPPLVDKIYYYCKIEKLEEQKRTPKKQ
;
A
#
# COMPACT_ATOMS: atom_id res chain seq x y z
N MET A 1 -27.62 20.29 -31.13
CA MET A 1 -27.67 19.34 -29.99
C MET A 1 -26.39 18.50 -29.82
N MET A 2 -25.72 18.06 -30.89
CA MET A 2 -24.46 17.28 -30.81
C MET A 2 -23.34 17.94 -29.98
N LYS A 3 -23.11 19.25 -30.09
CA LYS A 3 -22.06 19.95 -29.30
C LYS A 3 -22.30 19.88 -27.78
N LYS A 4 -23.56 19.89 -27.34
CA LYS A 4 -23.90 19.77 -25.90
C LYS A 4 -23.70 18.33 -25.40
N ALA A 5 -23.98 17.33 -26.23
CA ALA A 5 -23.72 15.92 -25.90
C ALA A 5 -22.22 15.60 -25.77
N ILE A 6 -21.38 16.20 -26.61
CA ILE A 6 -19.91 16.05 -26.53
C ILE A 6 -19.36 16.65 -25.23
N ILE A 7 -19.86 17.81 -24.81
CA ILE A 7 -19.42 18.46 -23.56
C ILE A 7 -19.81 17.60 -22.34
N VAL A 8 -21.02 17.03 -22.32
CA VAL A 8 -21.47 16.13 -21.25
C VAL A 8 -20.62 14.85 -21.21
N PHE A 9 -20.30 14.27 -22.37
CA PHE A 9 -19.47 13.07 -22.45
C PHE A 9 -18.05 13.30 -21.93
N ILE A 10 -17.41 14.42 -22.29
CA ILE A 10 -16.07 14.80 -21.79
C ILE A 10 -16.10 15.02 -20.26
N LEU A 11 -17.14 15.68 -19.74
CA LEU A 11 -17.32 15.89 -18.30
C LEU A 11 -17.44 14.57 -17.53
N LEU A 12 -18.16 13.57 -18.08
CA LEU A 12 -18.31 12.26 -17.43
C LEU A 12 -16.98 11.50 -17.36
N LEU A 13 -16.17 11.54 -18.41
CA LEU A 13 -14.85 10.88 -18.44
C LEU A 13 -13.88 11.45 -17.39
N VAL A 14 -13.87 12.78 -17.22
CA VAL A 14 -13.01 13.43 -16.20
C VAL A 14 -13.44 13.02 -14.79
N ASN A 15 -14.74 13.01 -14.50
CA ASN A 15 -15.25 12.62 -13.19
C ASN A 15 -14.99 11.13 -12.87
N PHE A 16 -15.06 10.26 -13.88
CA PHE A 16 -14.77 8.84 -13.70
C PHE A 16 -13.29 8.59 -13.35
N SER A 17 -12.37 9.25 -14.05
CA SER A 17 -10.94 9.15 -13.75
C SER A 17 -10.60 9.64 -12.33
N LEU A 18 -11.28 10.69 -11.86
CA LEU A 18 -11.08 11.21 -10.50
C LEU A 18 -11.61 10.24 -9.44
N ALA A 19 -12.77 9.62 -9.66
CA ALA A 19 -13.31 8.62 -8.74
C ALA A 19 -12.42 7.37 -8.65
N GLN A 20 -11.83 6.94 -9.78
CA GLN A 20 -10.91 5.82 -9.83
C GLN A 20 -9.62 6.10 -9.03
N ASN A 21 -9.07 7.31 -9.13
CA ASN A 21 -7.85 7.70 -8.40
C ASN A 21 -8.09 7.79 -6.89
N ARG A 22 -9.22 8.34 -6.45
CA ARG A 22 -9.58 8.36 -5.01
C ARG A 22 -9.69 6.95 -4.44
N SER A 23 -10.41 6.06 -5.13
CA SER A 23 -10.53 4.65 -4.74
C SER A 23 -9.16 3.96 -4.68
N ALA A 24 -8.27 4.28 -5.63
CA ALA A 24 -6.90 3.77 -5.62
C ALA A 24 -6.09 4.30 -4.43
N ILE A 25 -6.21 5.57 -4.07
CA ILE A 25 -5.52 6.15 -2.92
C ILE A 25 -5.97 5.49 -1.62
N ASP A 26 -7.28 5.36 -1.41
CA ASP A 26 -7.82 4.73 -0.19
C ASP A 26 -7.35 3.27 -0.08
N SER A 27 -7.35 2.55 -1.21
CA SER A 27 -6.81 1.19 -1.31
C SER A 27 -5.32 1.12 -0.97
N LEU A 28 -4.51 2.08 -1.44
CA LEU A 28 -3.08 2.11 -1.10
C LEU A 28 -2.83 2.49 0.36
N PHE A 29 -3.68 3.32 0.97
CA PHE A 29 -3.61 3.57 2.40
C PHE A 29 -3.95 2.35 3.24
N GLN A 30 -4.86 1.48 2.78
CA GLN A 30 -5.07 0.18 3.42
C GLN A 30 -3.77 -0.64 3.47
N VAL A 31 -3.02 -0.71 2.36
CA VAL A 31 -1.73 -1.41 2.31
C VAL A 31 -0.71 -0.75 3.25
N LYS A 32 -0.67 0.59 3.28
CA LYS A 32 0.18 1.36 4.20
C LYS A 32 -0.12 1.02 5.66
N ASP A 33 -1.39 1.00 6.05
CA ASP A 33 -1.81 0.71 7.42
C ASP A 33 -1.53 -0.75 7.80
N TYR A 34 -1.72 -1.69 6.88
CA TYR A 34 -1.30 -3.08 7.05
C TYR A 34 0.21 -3.17 7.36
N LEU A 35 1.06 -2.51 6.58
CA LEU A 35 2.51 -2.52 6.79
C LEU A 35 2.93 -1.89 8.12
N LEU A 36 2.26 -0.81 8.53
CA LEU A 36 2.50 -0.18 9.83
C LEU A 36 2.10 -1.11 10.99
N ASN A 37 0.98 -1.82 10.86
CA ASN A 37 0.54 -2.79 11.87
C ASN A 37 1.50 -3.99 11.97
N VAL A 38 2.03 -4.47 10.85
CA VAL A 38 3.10 -5.48 10.83
C VAL A 38 4.32 -4.96 11.60
N LYS A 39 4.80 -3.75 11.27
CA LYS A 39 5.94 -3.14 11.97
C LYS A 39 5.68 -2.98 13.47
N HIS A 40 4.47 -2.57 13.84
CA HIS A 40 4.10 -2.43 15.24
C HIS A 40 4.18 -3.79 15.96
N CYS A 41 3.55 -4.83 15.43
CA CYS A 41 3.59 -6.19 15.99
C CYS A 41 5.02 -6.73 16.13
N ILE A 42 5.91 -6.46 15.18
CA ILE A 42 7.33 -6.88 15.26
C ILE A 42 8.02 -6.24 16.46
N ASN A 43 7.77 -4.95 16.71
CA ASN A 43 8.49 -4.17 17.72
C ASN A 43 7.82 -4.14 19.09
N GLU A 44 6.54 -4.46 19.18
CA GLU A 44 5.80 -4.47 20.44
C GLU A 44 6.26 -5.62 21.33
N GLU A 45 6.42 -5.34 22.62
CA GLU A 45 6.66 -6.36 23.64
C GLU A 45 5.34 -7.11 23.87
N GLN A 46 5.30 -8.35 23.40
CA GLN A 46 4.15 -9.24 23.51
C GLN A 46 4.64 -10.63 23.91
N THR A 47 3.75 -11.47 24.41
CA THR A 47 4.09 -12.88 24.59
C THR A 47 4.33 -13.55 23.21
N GLY A 48 5.17 -14.59 23.18
CA GLY A 48 5.47 -15.28 21.92
C GLY A 48 4.20 -15.80 21.22
N GLY A 49 3.24 -16.33 21.98
CA GLY A 49 1.98 -16.84 21.44
C GLY A 49 1.10 -15.77 20.79
N GLU A 50 0.97 -14.59 21.41
CA GLU A 50 0.21 -13.45 20.85
C GLU A 50 0.85 -12.97 19.55
N LYS A 51 2.18 -12.80 19.54
CA LYS A 51 2.92 -12.34 18.36
C LYS A 51 2.77 -13.32 17.19
N ILE A 52 2.89 -14.62 17.45
CA ILE A 52 2.68 -15.68 16.45
C ILE A 52 1.25 -15.61 15.89
N ALA A 53 0.24 -15.45 16.76
CA ALA A 53 -1.15 -15.37 16.33
C ALA A 53 -1.42 -14.14 15.43
N GLN A 54 -0.88 -12.97 15.78
CA GLN A 54 -0.99 -11.75 14.96
C GLN A 54 -0.29 -11.90 13.61
N LEU A 55 0.95 -12.42 13.60
CA LEU A 55 1.68 -12.66 12.35
C LEU A 55 0.96 -13.63 11.43
N LYS A 56 0.34 -14.69 11.98
CA LYS A 56 -0.49 -15.61 11.20
C LYS A 56 -1.68 -14.91 10.55
N GLN A 57 -2.27 -13.91 11.20
CA GLN A 57 -3.33 -13.09 10.58
C GLN A 57 -2.76 -12.23 9.44
N PHE A 58 -1.60 -11.58 9.64
CA PHE A 58 -0.96 -10.81 8.58
C PHE A 58 -0.62 -11.67 7.36
N ILE A 59 -0.07 -12.86 7.57
CA ILE A 59 0.26 -13.82 6.49
C ILE A 59 -1.00 -14.18 5.68
N LYS A 60 -2.14 -14.41 6.34
CA LYS A 60 -3.41 -14.67 5.64
C LYS A 60 -3.87 -13.50 4.76
N LEU A 61 -3.56 -12.27 5.16
CA LEU A 61 -3.92 -11.06 4.42
C LEU A 61 -2.89 -10.70 3.35
N ALA A 62 -1.66 -11.20 3.44
CA ALA A 62 -0.52 -10.82 2.59
C ALA A 62 -0.85 -10.79 1.09
N SER A 63 -1.36 -11.88 0.53
CA SER A 63 -1.69 -11.97 -0.89
C SER A 63 -2.77 -10.97 -1.31
N SER A 64 -3.75 -10.70 -0.44
CA SER A 64 -4.77 -9.69 -0.72
C SER A 64 -4.18 -8.28 -0.75
N GLN A 65 -3.26 -7.97 0.17
CA GLN A 65 -2.59 -6.67 0.23
C GLN A 65 -1.66 -6.47 -0.96
N GLU A 66 -0.95 -7.51 -1.39
CA GLU A 66 -0.15 -7.50 -2.61
C GLU A 66 -1.02 -7.18 -3.83
N ALA A 67 -2.12 -7.91 -4.03
CA ALA A 67 -3.04 -7.68 -5.14
C ALA A 67 -3.66 -6.27 -5.11
N ILE A 68 -4.03 -5.78 -3.92
CA ILE A 68 -4.52 -4.40 -3.74
C ILE A 68 -3.46 -3.40 -4.18
N PHE A 69 -2.21 -3.57 -3.75
CA PHE A 69 -1.11 -2.70 -4.15
C PHE A 69 -0.94 -2.73 -5.68
N GLU A 70 -0.84 -3.92 -6.27
CA GLU A 70 -0.59 -4.07 -7.70
C GLU A 70 -1.65 -3.41 -8.58
N ARG A 71 -2.93 -3.59 -8.22
CA ARG A 71 -4.06 -3.07 -8.98
C ARG A 71 -4.12 -1.54 -8.92
N ASN A 72 -3.85 -0.96 -7.76
CA ASN A 72 -4.12 0.46 -7.51
C ASN A 72 -2.88 1.34 -7.71
N ALA A 73 -1.68 0.81 -7.52
CA ALA A 73 -0.43 1.56 -7.67
C ALA A 73 -0.23 2.09 -9.09
N THR A 74 -0.69 1.39 -10.13
CA THR A 74 -0.58 1.81 -11.54
C THR A 74 -1.38 3.09 -11.85
N ALA A 75 -2.48 3.32 -11.11
CA ALA A 75 -3.31 4.50 -11.27
C ALA A 75 -2.59 5.78 -10.83
N ILE A 76 -1.63 5.67 -9.92
CA ILE A 76 -0.99 6.80 -9.23
C ILE A 76 0.49 6.91 -9.60
N ILE A 77 1.21 5.80 -9.68
CA ILE A 77 2.65 5.76 -9.92
C ILE A 77 2.91 5.55 -11.42
N LYS A 78 3.27 6.65 -12.12
CA LYS A 78 3.50 6.63 -13.57
C LYS A 78 4.89 6.12 -13.97
N ASN A 79 5.88 6.23 -13.07
CA ASN A 79 7.22 5.70 -13.31
C ASN A 79 7.21 4.17 -13.19
N LYS A 80 7.34 3.47 -14.33
CA LYS A 80 7.31 2.01 -14.39
C LYS A 80 8.45 1.34 -13.60
N LYS A 81 9.66 1.91 -13.63
CA LYS A 81 10.82 1.35 -12.91
C LYS A 81 10.60 1.44 -11.41
N GLU A 82 10.16 2.59 -10.93
CA GLU A 82 9.81 2.79 -9.52
C GLU A 82 8.68 1.84 -9.11
N LEU A 83 7.62 1.74 -9.92
CA LEU A 83 6.49 0.84 -9.63
C LEU A 83 6.95 -0.61 -9.46
N THR A 84 7.78 -1.11 -10.38
CA THR A 84 8.35 -2.46 -10.29
C THR A 84 9.18 -2.62 -9.02
N GLN A 85 10.03 -1.64 -8.69
CA GLN A 85 10.83 -1.70 -7.47
C GLN A 85 9.96 -1.76 -6.21
N LEU A 86 8.93 -0.92 -6.09
CA LEU A 86 8.04 -0.92 -4.94
C LEU A 86 7.23 -2.23 -4.83
N LYS A 87 6.79 -2.80 -5.94
CA LYS A 87 6.15 -4.13 -5.97
C LYS A 87 7.10 -5.21 -5.45
N THR A 88 8.34 -5.23 -5.95
CA THR A 88 9.36 -6.18 -5.50
C THR A 88 9.68 -6.01 -4.02
N THR A 89 9.79 -4.78 -3.53
CA THR A 89 9.98 -4.51 -2.09
C THR A 89 8.81 -5.01 -1.26
N LEU A 90 7.56 -4.77 -1.68
CA LEU A 90 6.39 -5.31 -1.00
C LEU A 90 6.43 -6.83 -0.95
N HIS A 91 6.69 -7.49 -2.09
CA HIS A 91 6.78 -8.95 -2.18
C HIS A 91 7.79 -9.53 -1.18
N PHE A 92 9.01 -8.97 -1.12
CA PHE A 92 10.03 -9.44 -0.18
C PHE A 92 9.68 -9.15 1.28
N ILE A 93 9.02 -8.03 1.58
CA ILE A 93 8.49 -7.78 2.93
C ILE A 93 7.48 -8.88 3.30
N LEU A 94 6.56 -9.22 2.41
CA LEU A 94 5.55 -10.26 2.68
C LEU A 94 6.19 -11.64 2.89
N GLN A 95 7.22 -11.99 2.12
CA GLN A 95 8.01 -13.22 2.35
C GLN A 95 8.74 -13.19 3.70
N SER A 96 9.36 -12.06 4.04
CA SER A 96 10.08 -11.87 5.30
C SER A 96 9.16 -11.97 6.53
N ILE A 97 7.88 -11.57 6.42
CA ILE A 97 6.89 -11.80 7.50
C ILE A 97 6.69 -13.31 7.76
N ILE A 98 6.64 -14.12 6.69
CA ILE A 98 6.48 -15.58 6.81
C ILE A 98 7.71 -16.20 7.47
N LEU A 99 8.91 -15.79 7.05
CA LEU A 99 10.16 -16.25 7.65
C LEU A 99 10.27 -15.84 9.11
N TYR A 100 9.94 -14.58 9.43
CA TYR A 100 9.91 -14.09 10.81
C TYR A 100 8.96 -14.91 11.68
N HIS A 101 7.75 -15.19 11.20
CA HIS A 101 6.77 -16.03 11.90
C HIS A 101 7.33 -17.44 12.17
N GLU A 102 7.95 -18.08 11.18
CA GLU A 102 8.50 -19.42 11.34
C GLU A 102 9.65 -19.45 12.35
N ASP A 103 10.57 -18.49 12.26
CA ASP A 103 11.72 -18.41 13.16
C ASP A 103 11.29 -18.19 14.62
N ILE A 104 10.34 -17.30 14.89
CA ILE A 104 9.88 -17.09 16.27
C ILE A 104 9.08 -18.30 16.80
N ASN A 105 8.41 -19.04 15.93
CA ASN A 105 7.66 -20.24 16.30
C ASN A 105 8.60 -21.40 16.66
N GLN A 106 9.77 -21.49 16.02
CA GLN A 106 10.77 -22.53 16.28
C GLN A 106 11.78 -22.15 17.38
N ASN A 107 12.35 -20.94 17.30
CA ASN A 107 13.54 -20.53 18.05
C ASN A 107 13.29 -19.35 18.99
N GLY A 108 12.06 -18.80 19.02
CA GLY A 108 11.66 -17.69 19.88
C GLY A 108 12.24 -16.31 19.51
N LYS A 109 13.14 -16.22 18.51
CA LYS A 109 13.76 -14.97 18.05
C LYS A 109 14.12 -15.04 16.56
N SER A 110 14.08 -13.89 15.88
CA SER A 110 14.61 -13.72 14.52
C SER A 110 15.19 -12.32 14.33
N PRO A 111 16.46 -12.09 14.72
CA PRO A 111 17.08 -10.78 14.61
C PRO A 111 17.25 -10.35 13.14
N THR A 112 17.49 -11.28 12.22
CA THR A 112 17.69 -10.99 10.80
C THR A 112 16.41 -10.49 10.14
N GLU A 113 15.29 -11.22 10.27
CA GLU A 113 14.04 -10.83 9.62
C GLU A 113 13.42 -9.60 10.29
N SER A 114 13.49 -9.48 11.62
CA SER A 114 13.05 -8.26 12.30
C SER A 114 13.83 -7.02 11.85
N PHE A 115 15.16 -7.15 11.66
CA PHE A 115 15.98 -6.08 11.10
C PHE A 115 15.58 -5.75 9.66
N TYR A 116 15.41 -6.76 8.80
CA TYR A 116 14.98 -6.57 7.42
C TYR A 116 13.63 -5.83 7.34
N LEU A 117 12.63 -6.27 8.10
CA LEU A 117 11.30 -5.68 8.12
C LEU A 117 11.35 -4.24 8.63
N ASN A 118 12.07 -3.98 9.73
CA ASN A 118 12.24 -2.63 10.27
C ASN A 118 12.98 -1.69 9.33
N LYS A 119 13.89 -2.22 8.51
CA LYS A 119 14.63 -1.44 7.52
C LYS A 119 13.79 -1.12 6.28
N ASN A 120 12.98 -2.06 5.79
CA ASN A 120 12.33 -1.95 4.49
C ASN A 120 10.86 -1.47 4.54
N ILE A 121 10.14 -1.70 5.64
CA ILE A 121 8.76 -1.21 5.78
C ILE A 121 8.67 0.32 5.73
N PRO A 122 9.49 1.10 6.49
CA PRO A 122 9.32 2.55 6.52
C PRO A 122 9.51 3.24 5.16
N PRO A 123 10.58 2.94 4.39
CA PRO A 123 10.73 3.52 3.06
C PRO A 123 9.56 3.22 2.12
N LEU A 124 9.00 2.00 2.17
CA LEU A 124 7.85 1.63 1.34
C LEU A 124 6.59 2.41 1.77
N VAL A 125 6.33 2.53 3.07
CA VAL A 125 5.24 3.33 3.63
C VAL A 125 5.35 4.79 3.21
N ASP A 126 6.54 5.38 3.32
CA ASP A 126 6.80 6.76 2.94
C ASP A 126 6.57 7.00 1.45
N LYS A 127 6.99 6.05 0.60
CA LYS A 127 6.76 6.10 -0.85
C LYS A 127 5.27 6.00 -1.19
N ILE A 128 4.53 5.08 -0.57
CA ILE A 128 3.07 4.99 -0.73
C ILE A 128 2.42 6.32 -0.37
N TYR A 129 2.75 6.88 0.79
CA TYR A 129 2.21 8.15 1.25
C TYR A 129 2.55 9.30 0.31
N TYR A 130 3.81 9.39 -0.13
CA TYR A 130 4.29 10.40 -1.07
C TYR A 130 3.48 10.42 -2.36
N TYR A 131 3.34 9.27 -3.01
CA TYR A 131 2.61 9.17 -4.28
C TYR A 131 1.12 9.46 -4.12
N CYS A 132 0.50 8.96 -3.05
CA CYS A 132 -0.90 9.28 -2.74
C CYS A 132 -1.11 10.78 -2.50
N LYS A 133 -0.18 11.43 -1.79
CA LYS A 133 -0.24 12.88 -1.51
C LYS A 133 -0.10 13.70 -2.78
N ILE A 134 0.83 13.34 -3.67
CA ILE A 134 1.00 14.03 -4.95
C ILE A 134 -0.26 13.93 -5.80
N GLU A 135 -0.86 12.75 -5.95
CA GLU A 135 -2.08 12.61 -6.75
C GLU A 135 -3.24 13.43 -6.15
N LYS A 136 -3.41 13.45 -4.82
CA LYS A 136 -4.42 14.33 -4.19
C LYS A 136 -4.19 15.82 -4.52
N LEU A 137 -2.94 16.28 -4.56
CA LEU A 137 -2.61 17.66 -4.91
C LEU A 137 -2.87 17.94 -6.40
N GLU A 138 -2.60 16.98 -7.27
CA GLU A 138 -2.91 17.10 -8.71
C GLU A 138 -4.42 17.10 -8.96
N GLU A 139 -5.19 16.25 -8.28
CA GLU A 139 -6.65 16.26 -8.33
C GLU A 139 -7.24 17.63 -7.96
N GLN A 140 -6.72 18.25 -6.89
CA GLN A 140 -7.13 19.59 -6.45
C GLN A 140 -6.82 20.68 -7.48
N LYS A 141 -5.75 20.54 -8.27
CA LYS A 141 -5.44 21.46 -9.37
C LYS A 141 -6.37 21.25 -10.57
N ARG A 142 -6.79 20.00 -10.83
CA ARG A 142 -7.69 19.64 -11.95
C ARG A 142 -9.15 20.02 -11.68
N THR A 143 -9.54 20.17 -10.41
CA THR A 143 -10.89 20.59 -10.03
C THR A 143 -10.93 22.12 -9.80
N PRO A 144 -11.57 22.91 -10.68
CA PRO A 144 -11.67 24.35 -10.46
C PRO A 144 -12.44 24.62 -9.16
N LYS A 145 -11.90 25.48 -8.30
CA LYS A 145 -12.63 25.98 -7.12
C LYS A 145 -13.93 26.60 -7.63
N LYS A 146 -15.07 26.04 -7.20
CA LYS A 146 -16.36 26.72 -7.34
C LYS A 146 -16.25 28.02 -6.55
N GLN A 147 -16.13 29.14 -7.27
CA GLN A 147 -16.38 30.48 -6.73
C GLN A 147 -17.89 30.63 -6.49
#